data_AF-A0A1M5KBT6-F1
#
_entry.id   AF-A0A1M5KBT6-F1
#
_cell.length_a   1.000
_cell.length_b   1.000
_cell.length_c   1.000
_cell.angle_alpha   90.00
_cell.angle_beta   90.00
_cell.angle_gamma   90.00
#
_symmetry.space_group_name_H-M   'P 1'
#
loop_
_entity.id
_entity.type
_entity.pdbx_description
1 polymer ?
#
loop_
_entity_poly.entity_id
_entity_poly.type
_entity_poly.pdbx_seq_one_letter_code
_entity_poly.pdbx_strand_id
1 'polypeptide(L)'
;MSGKNLFSWIFAGLGLGIILFFLIILHSSFSGNGDSEQTLQALKHYQISIWCGWLLLTGASTYLRWTKGIHTLFIITYTSAFIAFLFFGYYLNLGVERNLWDIPNVYDKKLFFVILKNILLICGMTAFVHAAIWWFSKRWHRR
;
A
#
# COMPACT_ATOMS: atom_id res chain seq x y z
N MET A 1 -18.67 20.44 1.80
CA MET A 1 -18.54 19.08 1.21
C MET A 1 -19.85 18.34 1.38
N SER A 2 -20.42 17.73 0.33
CA SER A 2 -21.59 16.83 0.47
C SER A 2 -21.22 15.63 1.36
N GLY A 3 -22.12 15.16 2.23
CA GLY A 3 -21.86 14.05 3.18
C GLY A 3 -21.33 12.76 2.53
N LYS A 4 -21.70 12.50 1.26
CA LYS A 4 -21.17 11.37 0.48
C LYS A 4 -19.67 11.49 0.14
N ASN A 5 -19.15 12.72 0.05
CA ASN A 5 -17.71 12.95 -0.10
C ASN A 5 -16.96 12.68 1.21
N LEU A 6 -17.54 13.11 2.33
CA LEU A 6 -16.92 12.95 3.63
C LEU A 6 -16.62 11.48 3.92
N PHE A 7 -17.55 10.58 3.57
CA PHE A 7 -17.37 9.14 3.72
C PHE A 7 -16.16 8.59 2.96
N SER A 8 -15.98 8.94 1.68
CA SER A 8 -14.81 8.47 0.91
C SER A 8 -13.49 9.02 1.45
N TRP A 9 -13.48 10.27 1.93
CA TRP A 9 -12.29 10.85 2.55
C TRP A 9 -11.99 10.24 3.91
N ILE A 10 -12.99 9.87 4.70
CA ILE A 10 -12.82 9.10 5.95
C ILE A 10 -12.21 7.73 5.64
N PHE A 11 -12.74 7.00 4.66
CA PHE A 11 -12.20 5.69 4.27
C PHE A 11 -10.77 5.77 3.74
N ALA A 12 -10.48 6.80 2.93
CA ALA A 12 -9.11 7.06 2.48
C ALA A 12 -8.17 7.39 3.66
N GLY A 13 -8.64 8.22 4.60
CA GLY A 13 -7.92 8.56 5.83
C GLY A 13 -7.65 7.33 6.70
N LEU A 14 -8.63 6.44 6.86
CA LEU A 14 -8.48 5.17 7.57
C LEU A 14 -7.45 4.26 6.88
N GLY A 15 -7.51 4.15 5.55
CA GLY A 15 -6.54 3.37 4.78
C GLY A 15 -5.10 3.86 4.99
N LEU A 16 -4.88 5.17 4.91
CA LEU A 16 -3.57 5.77 5.21
C LEU A 16 -3.17 5.61 6.68
N GLY A 17 -4.12 5.79 7.60
CA GLY A 17 -3.91 5.65 9.04
C GLY A 17 -3.43 4.25 9.41
N ILE A 18 -4.02 3.21 8.83
CA ILE A 18 -3.59 1.81 9.04
C ILE A 18 -2.15 1.61 8.55
N ILE A 19 -1.81 2.10 7.35
CA ILE A 19 -0.45 1.97 6.81
C ILE A 19 0.56 2.68 7.73
N LEU A 20 0.26 3.92 8.14
CA LEU A 20 1.15 4.70 9.01
C LEU A 20 1.29 4.09 10.40
N PHE A 21 0.21 3.57 10.98
CA PHE A 21 0.24 2.93 12.29
C PHE A 21 1.19 1.73 12.31
N PHE A 22 1.08 0.83 11.33
CA PHE A 22 1.98 -0.32 11.24
C PHE A 22 3.41 0.07 10.83
N LEU A 23 3.60 1.18 10.10
CA LEU A 23 4.93 1.72 9.83
C LEU A 23 5.62 2.19 11.13
N ILE A 24 4.87 2.84 12.03
CA ILE A 24 5.39 3.27 13.33
C ILE A 24 5.76 2.05 14.19
N ILE A 25 4.90 1.02 14.21
CA ILE A 25 5.20 -0.24 14.92
C ILE A 25 6.49 -0.87 14.36
N LEU A 26 6.60 -0.97 13.03
CA LEU A 26 7.79 -1.48 12.38
C LEU A 26 9.03 -0.67 12.76
N HIS A 27 8.96 0.65 12.69
CA HIS A 27 10.06 1.52 13.10
C HIS A 27 10.46 1.28 14.56
N SER A 28 9.49 1.20 15.48
CA SER A 28 9.76 0.93 16.89
C SER A 28 10.42 -0.43 17.15
N SER A 29 10.10 -1.44 16.33
CA SER A 29 10.71 -2.77 16.42
C SER A 29 12.18 -2.78 15.98
N PHE A 30 12.60 -1.80 15.17
CA PHE A 30 14.00 -1.61 14.76
C PHE A 30 14.78 -0.67 15.70
N SER A 31 14.12 0.21 16.43
CA SER A 31 14.77 1.13 17.37
C SER A 31 15.01 0.54 18.76
N GLY A 32 14.25 -0.48 19.15
CA GLY A 32 14.46 -1.21 20.41
C GLY A 32 15.53 -2.29 20.29
N ASN A 33 15.88 -2.92 21.42
CA ASN A 33 16.62 -4.20 21.47
C ASN A 33 15.74 -5.38 21.00
N GLY A 34 14.94 -5.16 19.95
CA GLY A 34 13.91 -6.08 19.49
C GLY A 34 14.51 -7.39 19.02
N ASP A 35 13.89 -8.49 19.45
CA ASP A 35 14.23 -9.82 18.98
C ASP A 35 13.91 -9.96 17.47
N SER A 36 14.76 -10.69 16.75
CA SER A 36 14.68 -10.93 15.32
C SER A 36 13.30 -11.42 14.86
N GLU A 37 12.66 -12.28 15.66
CA GLU A 37 11.33 -12.82 15.37
C GLU A 37 10.25 -11.73 15.45
N GLN A 38 10.34 -10.84 16.45
CA GLN A 38 9.39 -9.75 16.64
C GLN A 38 9.47 -8.73 15.49
N THR A 39 10.69 -8.38 15.08
CA THR A 39 10.92 -7.46 13.96
C THR A 39 10.42 -8.06 12.63
N LEU A 40 10.65 -9.36 12.41
CA LEU A 40 10.14 -10.05 11.23
C LEU A 40 8.59 -10.09 11.22
N GLN A 41 7.96 -10.31 12.38
CA GLN A 41 6.52 -10.28 12.50
C GLN A 41 5.96 -8.87 12.23
N ALA A 42 6.59 -7.83 12.76
CA ALA A 42 6.22 -6.44 12.49
C ALA A 42 6.32 -6.11 10.99
N LEU A 43 7.35 -6.62 10.31
CA LEU A 43 7.53 -6.43 8.87
C LEU A 43 6.42 -7.10 8.05
N LYS A 44 6.03 -8.34 8.41
CA LYS A 44 4.89 -9.04 7.78
C LYS A 44 3.58 -8.30 8.02
N HIS A 45 3.34 -7.82 9.24
CA HIS A 45 2.15 -7.03 9.55
C HIS A 45 2.11 -5.73 8.77
N TYR A 46 3.26 -5.07 8.57
CA TYR A 46 3.34 -3.88 7.72
C TYR A 46 3.03 -4.21 6.26
N GLN A 47 3.53 -5.33 5.72
CA GLN A 47 3.16 -5.75 4.36
C GLN A 47 1.65 -5.97 4.22
N ILE A 48 1.02 -6.64 5.20
CA ILE A 48 -0.43 -6.88 5.20
C ILE A 48 -1.19 -5.55 5.31
N SER A 49 -0.71 -4.61 6.13
CA SER A 49 -1.35 -3.30 6.31
C SER A 49 -1.34 -2.47 5.03
N ILE A 50 -0.28 -2.58 4.20
CA ILE A 50 -0.24 -1.96 2.87
C ILE A 50 -1.38 -2.48 1.99
N TRP A 51 -1.60 -3.79 1.94
CA TRP A 51 -2.68 -4.39 1.16
C TRP A 51 -4.07 -3.98 1.67
N CYS A 52 -4.28 -4.01 2.98
CA CYS A 52 -5.54 -3.59 3.61
C CYS A 52 -5.81 -2.09 3.38
N GLY A 53 -4.80 -1.24 3.56
CA GLY A 53 -4.90 0.19 3.33
C GLY A 53 -5.16 0.52 1.87
N TRP A 54 -4.50 -0.21 0.95
CA TRP A 54 -4.74 -0.09 -0.49
C TRP A 54 -6.18 -0.46 -0.88
N LEU A 55 -6.77 -1.52 -0.29
CA LEU A 55 -8.18 -1.87 -0.54
C LEU A 55 -9.13 -0.75 -0.12
N LEU A 56 -8.91 -0.13 1.05
CA LEU A 56 -9.73 0.98 1.52
C LEU A 56 -9.60 2.22 0.63
N LEU A 57 -8.36 2.56 0.25
CA LEU A 57 -8.06 3.67 -0.65
C LEU A 57 -8.64 3.46 -2.05
N THR A 58 -8.51 2.23 -2.58
CA THR A 58 -9.03 1.85 -3.89
C THR A 58 -10.56 1.84 -3.89
N GLY A 59 -11.20 1.36 -2.82
CA GLY A 59 -12.65 1.44 -2.66
C GLY A 59 -13.17 2.87 -2.63
N ALA A 60 -12.54 3.73 -1.82
CA ALA A 60 -12.89 5.15 -1.72
C ALA A 60 -12.68 5.91 -3.05
N SER A 61 -11.54 5.66 -3.72
CA SER A 61 -11.23 6.29 -5.00
C SER A 61 -12.16 5.83 -6.11
N THR A 62 -12.52 4.54 -6.13
CA THR A 62 -13.51 3.97 -7.05
C THR A 62 -14.87 4.66 -6.91
N TYR A 63 -15.36 4.81 -5.68
CA TYR A 63 -16.62 5.48 -5.41
C TYR A 63 -16.64 6.94 -5.85
N LEU A 64 -15.59 7.72 -5.51
CA LEU A 64 -15.53 9.13 -5.93
C LEU A 64 -15.41 9.29 -7.44
N ARG A 65 -14.67 8.40 -8.10
CA ARG A 65 -14.55 8.47 -9.55
C ARG A 65 -15.87 8.11 -10.24
N TRP A 66 -16.56 7.08 -9.75
CA TRP A 66 -17.87 6.70 -10.28
C TRP A 66 -18.90 7.81 -10.11
N THR A 67 -18.94 8.45 -8.94
CA THR A 67 -19.98 9.44 -8.61
C THR A 67 -19.69 10.85 -9.11
N LYS A 68 -18.41 11.24 -9.24
CA LYS A 68 -18.01 12.63 -9.51
C LYS A 68 -16.98 12.81 -10.60
N GLY A 69 -16.43 11.73 -11.17
CA GLY A 69 -15.37 11.80 -12.18
C GLY A 69 -14.04 12.34 -11.66
N ILE A 70 -13.86 12.45 -10.33
CA ILE A 70 -12.64 13.00 -9.73
C ILE A 70 -11.55 11.91 -9.66
N HIS A 71 -10.36 12.24 -10.16
CA HIS A 71 -9.22 11.32 -10.20
C HIS A 71 -8.22 11.49 -9.03
N THR A 72 -8.39 12.52 -8.19
CA THR A 72 -7.43 12.88 -7.13
C THR A 72 -7.16 11.73 -6.15
N LEU A 73 -8.19 11.03 -5.67
CA LEU A 73 -8.00 9.89 -4.77
C LEU A 73 -7.28 8.70 -5.43
N PHE A 74 -7.44 8.51 -6.75
CA PHE A 74 -6.67 7.48 -7.47
C PHE A 74 -5.18 7.82 -7.46
N ILE A 75 -4.82 9.08 -7.73
CA ILE A 75 -3.43 9.54 -7.67
C ILE A 75 -2.86 9.34 -6.26
N ILE A 76 -3.61 9.74 -5.22
CA ILE A 76 -3.21 9.53 -3.83
C ILE A 76 -3.01 8.04 -3.53
N THR A 77 -3.89 7.17 -4.02
CA THR A 77 -3.78 5.71 -3.84
C THR A 77 -2.49 5.17 -4.47
N TYR A 78 -2.15 5.58 -5.68
CA TYR A 78 -0.89 5.19 -6.33
C TYR A 78 0.32 5.66 -5.55
N THR A 79 0.39 6.97 -5.24
CA THR A 79 1.55 7.56 -4.58
C THR A 79 1.75 6.96 -3.18
N SER A 80 0.68 6.78 -2.41
CA SER A 80 0.76 6.19 -1.07
C SER A 80 1.19 4.72 -1.09
N ALA A 81 0.62 3.91 -1.99
CA ALA A 81 1.03 2.51 -2.16
C ALA A 81 2.50 2.39 -2.58
N PHE A 82 2.94 3.22 -3.53
CA PHE A 82 4.32 3.26 -4.00
C PHE A 82 5.28 3.61 -2.86
N ILE A 83 5.01 4.70 -2.13
CA ILE A 83 5.82 5.13 -0.98
C ILE A 83 5.86 4.05 0.11
N ALA A 84 4.73 3.41 0.41
CA ALA A 84 4.67 2.38 1.44
C ALA A 84 5.53 1.15 1.09
N PHE A 85 5.56 0.74 -0.18
CA PHE A 85 6.45 -0.33 -0.62
C PHE A 85 7.93 0.08 -0.66
N LEU A 86 8.25 1.36 -0.87
CA LEU A 86 9.62 1.85 -0.69
C LEU A 86 10.08 1.73 0.76
N PHE A 87 9.24 2.13 1.72
CA PHE A 87 9.54 1.93 3.15
C PHE A 87 9.65 0.46 3.52
N PHE A 88 8.76 -0.39 3.00
CA PHE A 88 8.85 -1.84 3.21
C PHE A 88 10.19 -2.38 2.72
N GLY A 89 10.61 -1.99 1.52
CA GLY A 89 11.90 -2.38 0.95
C GLY A 89 13.09 -1.88 1.77
N TYR A 90 13.02 -0.63 2.25
CA TYR A 90 14.05 -0.06 3.12
C TYR A 90 14.23 -0.87 4.41
N TYR A 91 13.15 -1.17 5.14
CA TYR A 91 13.24 -1.97 6.38
C TYR A 91 13.63 -3.42 6.14
N LEU A 92 13.20 -3.99 5.02
CA LEU A 92 13.58 -5.33 4.60
C LEU A 92 15.10 -5.44 4.38
N ASN A 93 15.71 -4.43 3.73
CA ASN A 93 17.17 -4.35 3.58
C ASN A 93 17.87 -4.08 4.92
N LEU A 94 17.34 -3.16 5.73
CA LEU A 94 17.91 -2.83 7.04
C LEU A 94 17.98 -4.05 7.97
N GLY A 95 17.02 -4.97 7.91
CA GLY A 95 17.07 -6.19 8.70
C GLY A 95 18.11 -7.20 8.22
N VAL A 96 18.46 -7.20 6.93
CA VAL A 96 19.61 -7.97 6.43
C VAL A 96 20.91 -7.36 6.92
N GLU A 97 21.07 -6.04 6.79
CA GLU A 97 22.29 -5.34 7.24
C GLU A 97 22.58 -5.51 8.74
N ARG A 98 21.52 -5.65 9.54
CA ARG A 98 21.62 -5.90 10.99
C ARG A 98 21.73 -7.37 11.38
N ASN A 99 21.86 -8.29 10.41
CA ASN A 99 21.86 -9.74 10.62
C ASN A 99 20.65 -10.25 11.43
N LEU A 100 19.49 -9.60 11.29
CA LEU A 100 18.26 -10.06 11.96
C LEU A 100 17.69 -11.31 11.26
N TRP A 101 17.98 -11.47 9.97
CA TRP A 101 17.68 -12.67 9.21
C TRP A 101 18.72 -12.87 8.12
N ASP A 102 19.09 -14.12 7.89
CA ASP A 102 19.94 -14.48 6.76
C ASP A 102 19.09 -14.64 5.50
N ILE A 103 19.33 -13.76 4.54
CA ILE A 103 18.91 -13.98 3.15
C ILE A 103 20.15 -14.54 2.43
N PRO A 104 20.15 -15.81 1.98
CA PRO A 104 21.35 -16.43 1.43
C PRO A 104 22.01 -15.56 0.34
N ASN A 105 23.34 -15.43 0.30
CA ASN A 105 24.09 -14.49 -0.56
C ASN A 105 23.79 -14.55 -2.08
N VAL A 106 23.13 -15.59 -2.59
CA VAL A 106 22.63 -15.68 -3.98
C VAL A 106 21.38 -14.78 -4.21
N TYR A 107 20.89 -14.10 -3.17
CA TYR A 107 19.54 -13.53 -3.11
C TYR A 107 19.49 -11.99 -2.96
N ASP A 108 20.62 -11.27 -2.91
CA ASP A 108 20.62 -9.78 -2.90
C ASP A 108 19.84 -9.18 -4.09
N LYS A 109 19.93 -9.82 -5.26
CA LYS A 109 19.16 -9.44 -6.46
C LYS A 109 17.66 -9.77 -6.36
N LYS A 110 17.26 -10.70 -5.48
CA LYS A 110 15.84 -11.08 -5.29
C LYS A 110 15.11 -10.12 -4.36
N LEU A 111 15.79 -9.41 -3.46
CA LEU A 111 15.15 -8.41 -2.59
C LEU A 111 14.52 -7.27 -3.40
N PHE A 112 15.31 -6.68 -4.29
CA PHE A 112 14.83 -5.72 -5.27
C PHE A 112 13.71 -6.31 -6.13
N PHE A 113 13.85 -7.57 -6.56
CA PHE A 113 12.80 -8.26 -7.32
C PHE A 113 11.50 -8.45 -6.53
N VAL A 114 11.54 -8.73 -5.23
CA VAL A 114 10.36 -8.84 -4.37
C VAL A 114 9.67 -7.49 -4.22
N ILE A 115 10.43 -6.42 -3.99
CA ILE A 115 9.90 -5.06 -3.91
C ILE A 115 9.29 -4.66 -5.26
N LEU A 116 10.03 -4.85 -6.36
CA LEU A 116 9.59 -4.54 -7.71
C LEU A 116 8.34 -5.35 -8.10
N LYS A 117 8.28 -6.65 -7.77
CA LYS A 117 7.10 -7.49 -7.99
C LYS A 117 5.88 -6.93 -7.29
N ASN A 118 6.00 -6.53 -6.03
CA ASN A 118 4.88 -5.99 -5.26
C ASN A 118 4.44 -4.60 -5.78
N ILE A 119 5.40 -3.74 -6.15
CA ILE A 119 5.10 -2.44 -6.77
C ILE A 119 4.41 -2.62 -8.12
N LEU A 120 4.93 -3.48 -8.99
CA LEU A 120 4.32 -3.76 -10.30
C LEU A 120 2.94 -4.39 -10.13
N LEU A 121 2.78 -5.31 -9.17
CA LEU A 121 1.49 -5.94 -8.89
C LEU A 121 0.46 -4.90 -8.42
N ILE A 122 0.81 -4.03 -7.47
CA ILE A 122 -0.14 -3.03 -6.96
C ILE A 122 -0.45 -1.96 -8.02
N CYS A 123 0.54 -1.54 -8.80
CA CYS A 123 0.33 -0.62 -9.93
C CYS A 123 -0.57 -1.25 -11.00
N GLY A 124 -0.30 -2.52 -11.36
CA GLY A 124 -1.10 -3.27 -12.33
C GLY A 124 -2.54 -3.49 -11.87
N MET A 125 -2.74 -3.89 -10.60
CA MET A 125 -4.08 -4.06 -10.03
C MET A 125 -4.85 -2.74 -9.95
N THR A 126 -4.19 -1.65 -9.55
CA THR A 126 -4.82 -0.33 -9.50
C THR A 126 -5.18 0.16 -10.90
N ALA A 127 -4.32 -0.08 -11.90
CA ALA A 127 -4.58 0.28 -13.30
C ALA A 127 -5.72 -0.55 -13.87
N PHE A 128 -5.78 -1.83 -13.55
CA PHE A 128 -6.88 -2.72 -13.90
C PHE A 128 -8.21 -2.23 -13.32
N VAL A 129 -8.26 -1.89 -12.03
CA VAL A 129 -9.46 -1.33 -11.38
C VAL A 129 -9.86 -0.01 -12.05
N HIS A 130 -8.89 0.87 -12.32
CA HIS A 130 -9.12 2.14 -13.00
C HIS A 130 -9.70 1.95 -14.41
N ALA A 131 -9.20 0.97 -15.17
CA ALA A 131 -9.68 0.63 -16.50
C ALA A 131 -11.07 0.00 -16.47
N ALA A 132 -11.33 -0.91 -15.52
CA ALA A 132 -12.64 -1.51 -15.32
C ALA A 132 -13.70 -0.45 -15.04
N ILE A 133 -13.43 0.49 -14.12
CA ILE A 133 -14.35 1.59 -13.81
C ILE A 133 -14.62 2.46 -15.03
N TRP A 134 -13.57 2.79 -15.80
CA TRP A 134 -13.73 3.59 -17.01
C TRP A 134 -14.62 2.87 -18.04
N TRP A 135 -14.40 1.58 -18.24
CA TRP A 135 -15.20 0.74 -19.14
C TRP A 135 -16.67 0.68 -18.70
N PHE A 136 -16.91 0.42 -17.42
CA PHE A 136 -18.27 0.34 -16.86
C PHE A 136 -18.98 1.70 -16.91
N SER A 137 -18.31 2.78 -16.52
CA SER A 137 -18.87 4.14 -16.60
C SER A 137 -19.23 4.49 -18.05
N LYS A 138 -18.35 4.24 -19.03
CA LYS A 138 -18.61 4.53 -20.45
C LYS A 138 -19.75 3.70 -21.05
N ARG A 139 -19.95 2.47 -20.60
CA ARG A 139 -20.98 1.55 -21.11
C ARG A 139 -22.35 1.76 -20.46
N TRP A 140 -22.41 2.13 -19.19
CA TRP A 140 -23.67 2.24 -18.42
C TRP A 140 -24.21 3.68 -18.28
N HIS A 141 -23.37 4.72 -18.37
CA HIS A 141 -23.82 6.13 -18.35
C HIS A 141 -24.17 6.70 -19.74
N ARG A 142 -24.20 5.87 -20.79
CA ARG A 142 -24.66 6.26 -22.14
C ARG A 142 -26.18 6.11 -22.35
N ARG A 143 -26.95 5.95 -21.27
CA ARG A 143 -28.41 6.04 -21.31
C ARG A 143 -28.87 7.16 -20.39
#